data_AF-A0A0R2L066-F1
#
_entry.id   AF-A0A0R2L066-F1
#
_cell.length_a   1.000
_cell.length_b   1.000
_cell.length_c   1.000
_cell.angle_alpha   90.00
_cell.angle_beta   90.00
_cell.angle_gamma   90.00
#
_symmetry.space_group_name_H-M   'P 1'
#
loop_
_entity.id
_entity.type
_entity.pdbx_description
1 polymer ?
#
loop_
_entity_poly.entity_id
_entity_poly.type
_entity_poly.pdbx_seq_one_letter_code
_entity_poly.pdbx_strand_id
1 'polypeptide(L)'
;MNLKKTLAAKAQWLSLQKRSKQLPEDYHFVYKEIQKYLIKVAPIDLIDDLDEILNIFEDAASSNKDVLNITGSDVAAFADGIITDQKTFLEDSQQSTSETVGKSINKHLKKSK
;
A
#
# COMPACT_ATOMS: atom_id res chain seq x y z
N MET A 1 18.52 -0.39 9.33
CA MET A 1 17.19 0.24 9.51
C MET A 1 17.36 1.58 10.19
N ASN A 2 16.71 2.64 9.69
CA ASN A 2 16.93 4.02 10.16
C ASN A 2 15.78 4.43 11.11
N LEU A 3 16.06 4.67 12.39
CA LEU A 3 15.05 4.96 13.44
C LEU A 3 14.12 6.13 13.09
N LYS A 4 14.61 7.13 12.33
CA LYS A 4 13.80 8.26 11.87
C LYS A 4 12.68 7.83 10.91
N LYS A 5 12.96 6.88 10.00
CA LYS A 5 11.96 6.35 9.05
C LYS A 5 10.85 5.58 9.78
N THR A 6 11.20 4.80 10.81
CA THR A 6 10.21 4.04 11.59
C THR A 6 9.29 4.94 12.41
N LEU A 7 9.79 6.08 12.91
CA LEU A 7 8.97 7.05 13.64
C LEU A 7 8.02 7.80 12.71
N ALA A 8 8.49 8.21 11.52
CA ALA A 8 7.66 8.86 10.51
C ALA A 8 6.53 7.93 10.04
N ALA A 9 6.85 6.68 9.68
CA ALA A 9 5.85 5.69 9.27
C ALA A 9 4.79 5.45 10.36
N LYS A 10 5.20 5.37 11.64
CA LYS A 10 4.25 5.24 12.76
C LYS A 10 3.35 6.47 12.90
N ALA A 11 3.90 7.68 12.71
CA ALA A 11 3.11 8.91 12.78
C ALA A 11 2.10 8.97 11.63
N GLN A 12 2.50 8.63 10.40
CA GLN A 12 1.62 8.53 9.24
C GLN A 12 0.50 7.52 9.48
N TRP A 13 0.84 6.32 9.95
CA TRP A 13 -0.15 5.29 10.30
C TRP A 13 -1.20 5.82 11.29
N LEU A 14 -0.78 6.47 12.37
CA LEU A 14 -1.70 7.05 13.35
C LEU A 14 -2.59 8.15 12.74
N SER A 15 -2.05 8.95 11.82
CA SER A 15 -2.80 9.97 11.09
C SER A 15 -3.92 9.33 10.24
N LEU A 16 -3.59 8.31 9.44
CA LEU A 16 -4.55 7.57 8.63
C LEU A 16 -5.67 6.96 9.49
N GLN A 17 -5.31 6.38 10.64
CA GLN A 17 -6.29 5.81 11.58
C GLN A 17 -7.20 6.87 12.19
N LYS A 18 -6.71 8.10 12.40
CA LYS A 18 -7.52 9.21 12.90
C LYS A 18 -8.50 9.70 11.82
N ARG A 19 -8.02 9.91 10.60
CA ARG A 19 -8.82 10.31 9.44
C ARG A 19 -9.95 9.32 9.16
N SER A 20 -9.61 8.03 9.09
CA SER A 20 -10.59 6.96 8.89
C SER A 20 -11.74 6.98 9.92
N LYS A 21 -11.44 7.26 11.19
CA LYS A 21 -12.45 7.33 12.26
C LYS A 21 -13.38 8.55 12.16
N GLN A 22 -13.03 9.56 11.38
CA GLN A 22 -13.86 10.75 11.16
C GLN A 22 -14.88 10.56 10.04
N LEU A 23 -14.69 9.53 9.21
CA LEU A 23 -15.63 9.17 8.16
C LEU A 23 -16.94 8.60 8.73
N PRO A 24 -18.03 8.63 7.95
CA PRO A 24 -19.24 7.85 8.25
C PRO A 24 -18.94 6.36 8.48
N GLU A 25 -19.83 5.68 9.22
CA GLU A 25 -19.58 4.33 9.74
C GLU A 25 -19.34 3.29 8.64
N ASP A 26 -20.11 3.36 7.56
CA ASP A 26 -19.98 2.54 6.36
C ASP A 26 -18.62 2.73 5.67
N TYR A 27 -18.19 3.98 5.49
CA TYR A 27 -16.88 4.32 4.92
C TYR A 27 -15.73 3.81 5.79
N HIS A 28 -15.78 4.02 7.11
CA HIS A 28 -14.77 3.50 8.04
C HIS A 28 -14.74 1.97 8.04
N PHE A 29 -15.90 1.31 7.95
CA PHE A 29 -15.97 -0.15 7.86
C PHE A 29 -15.29 -0.67 6.60
N VAL A 30 -15.66 -0.14 5.43
CA VAL A 30 -15.06 -0.55 4.15
C VAL A 30 -13.56 -0.30 4.13
N TYR A 31 -13.12 0.86 4.63
CA TYR A 31 -11.70 1.20 4.71
C TYR A 31 -10.92 0.19 5.56
N LYS A 32 -11.49 -0.29 6.67
CA LYS A 32 -10.86 -1.33 7.50
C LYS A 32 -10.76 -2.67 6.80
N GLU A 33 -11.75 -3.05 6.02
CA GLU A 33 -11.68 -4.28 5.22
C GLU A 33 -10.61 -4.17 4.12
N ILE A 34 -10.49 -3.01 3.47
CA ILE A 34 -9.40 -2.72 2.54
C ILE A 34 -8.03 -2.80 3.23
N GLN A 35 -7.87 -2.21 4.41
CA GLN A 35 -6.63 -2.33 5.19
C GLN A 35 -6.24 -3.78 5.45
N LYS A 36 -7.20 -4.60 5.88
CA LYS A 36 -6.96 -6.04 6.11
C LYS A 36 -6.58 -6.78 4.84
N TYR A 37 -7.16 -6.39 3.71
CA TYR A 37 -6.84 -6.95 2.41
C TYR A 37 -5.42 -6.57 1.97
N LEU A 38 -5.09 -5.28 1.94
CA LEU A 38 -3.78 -4.76 1.52
C LEU A 38 -2.64 -5.32 2.36
N ILE A 39 -2.80 -5.44 3.69
CA ILE A 39 -1.77 -6.06 4.54
C ILE A 39 -1.47 -7.51 4.14
N LYS A 40 -2.44 -8.22 3.52
CA LYS A 40 -2.25 -9.60 3.05
C LYS A 40 -1.65 -9.68 1.65
N VAL A 41 -1.96 -8.72 0.77
CA VAL A 41 -1.63 -8.83 -0.67
C VAL A 41 -0.53 -7.87 -1.14
N ALA A 42 -0.32 -6.75 -0.45
CA ALA A 42 0.56 -5.68 -0.92
C ALA A 42 2.03 -5.90 -0.52
N PRO A 43 2.98 -5.63 -1.42
CA PRO A 43 4.40 -5.74 -1.14
C PRO A 43 4.95 -4.51 -0.39
N ILE A 44 5.27 -4.70 0.89
CA ILE A 44 6.20 -3.94 1.76
C ILE A 44 5.88 -2.45 2.03
N ASP A 45 5.19 -1.70 1.17
CA ASP A 45 4.70 -0.34 1.47
C ASP A 45 3.25 -0.17 1.03
N LEU A 46 2.43 0.40 1.92
CA LEU A 46 0.97 0.55 1.76
C LEU A 46 0.45 1.84 2.39
N ILE A 47 1.35 2.67 2.94
CA ILE A 47 0.95 3.93 3.60
C ILE A 47 0.37 4.90 2.58
N ASP A 48 1.02 5.00 1.41
CA ASP A 48 0.59 5.91 0.35
C ASP A 48 -0.72 5.43 -0.30
N ASP A 49 -0.88 4.13 -0.55
CA ASP A 49 -2.14 3.56 -1.08
C ASP A 49 -3.31 3.83 -0.12
N LEU A 50 -3.10 3.65 1.18
CA LEU A 50 -4.12 3.90 2.20
C LEU A 50 -4.45 5.39 2.34
N ASP A 51 -3.48 6.28 2.13
CA ASP A 51 -3.72 7.72 2.10
C ASP A 51 -4.59 8.11 0.90
N GLU A 52 -4.28 7.56 -0.28
CA GLU A 52 -5.06 7.78 -1.50
C GLU A 52 -6.51 7.31 -1.36
N ILE A 53 -6.73 6.10 -0.82
CA ILE A 53 -8.08 5.59 -0.55
C ILE A 53 -8.85 6.52 0.39
N LEU A 54 -8.20 7.05 1.43
CA LEU A 54 -8.85 8.03 2.33
C LEU A 54 -9.19 9.33 1.61
N ASN A 55 -8.33 9.83 0.73
CA ASN A 55 -8.61 11.04 -0.05
C ASN A 55 -9.87 10.85 -0.92
N ILE A 56 -10.00 9.69 -1.57
CA ILE A 56 -11.19 9.33 -2.36
C ILE A 56 -12.44 9.25 -1.45
N PHE A 57 -12.31 8.61 -0.29
CA PHE A 57 -13.43 8.40 0.63
C PHE A 57 -13.91 9.71 1.27
N GLU A 58 -12.99 10.60 1.66
CA GLU A 58 -13.30 11.91 2.21
C GLU A 58 -14.05 12.78 1.19
N ASP A 59 -13.61 12.80 -0.07
CA ASP A 59 -14.30 13.51 -1.16
C ASP A 59 -15.71 12.95 -1.42
N ALA A 60 -15.82 11.62 -1.52
CA ALA A 60 -17.10 10.95 -1.76
C ALA A 60 -18.09 11.14 -0.61
N ALA A 61 -17.63 11.06 0.64
CA ALA A 61 -18.43 11.31 1.83
C ALA A 61 -18.89 12.76 1.90
N SER A 62 -18.04 13.73 1.54
CA SER A 62 -18.43 15.15 1.46
C SER A 62 -19.51 15.42 0.41
N SER A 63 -19.53 14.59 -0.64
CA SER A 63 -20.56 14.60 -1.69
C SER A 63 -21.77 13.70 -1.38
N ASN A 64 -21.85 13.14 -0.16
CA ASN A 64 -22.92 12.27 0.31
C ASN A 64 -23.19 11.07 -0.63
N LYS A 65 -22.14 10.51 -1.24
CA LYS A 65 -22.21 9.30 -2.05
C LYS A 65 -22.18 8.06 -1.15
N ASP A 66 -22.80 6.98 -1.58
CA ASP A 66 -22.65 5.67 -0.94
C ASP A 66 -21.25 5.10 -1.23
N VAL A 67 -20.60 4.51 -0.22
CA VAL A 67 -19.25 3.96 -0.36
C VAL A 67 -19.16 2.88 -1.45
N LEU A 68 -20.19 2.05 -1.62
CA LEU A 68 -20.22 1.00 -2.65
C LEU A 68 -20.44 1.56 -4.06
N ASN A 69 -20.94 2.80 -4.20
CA ASN A 69 -20.95 3.46 -5.51
C ASN A 69 -19.53 3.86 -5.97
N ILE A 70 -18.58 3.96 -5.04
CA ILE A 70 -17.19 4.32 -5.32
C ILE A 70 -16.34 3.07 -5.48
N THR A 71 -16.44 2.14 -4.52
CA THR A 71 -15.64 0.91 -4.54
C THR A 71 -16.22 -0.16 -5.45
N GLY A 72 -17.50 -0.06 -5.82
CA GLY A 72 -18.23 -1.21 -6.33
C GLY A 72 -18.47 -2.28 -5.27
N SER A 73 -19.17 -3.34 -5.66
CA SER A 73 -19.41 -4.52 -4.80
C SER A 73 -18.15 -5.37 -4.59
N ASP A 74 -17.18 -5.26 -5.50
CA ASP A 74 -15.87 -5.93 -5.37
C ASP A 74 -14.83 -4.94 -4.84
N VAL A 75 -14.81 -4.81 -3.51
CA VAL A 75 -13.92 -3.90 -2.79
C VAL A 75 -12.44 -4.28 -2.96
N ALA A 76 -12.14 -5.56 -3.20
CA ALA A 76 -10.77 -6.02 -3.44
C ALA A 76 -10.27 -5.55 -4.80
N ALA A 77 -11.10 -5.69 -5.85
CA ALA A 77 -10.76 -5.19 -7.18
C ALA A 77 -10.54 -3.67 -7.19
N PHE A 78 -11.31 -2.91 -6.40
CA PHE A 78 -11.04 -1.47 -6.20
C PHE A 78 -9.67 -1.23 -5.59
N ALA A 79 -9.34 -1.92 -4.50
CA ALA A 79 -8.04 -1.78 -3.83
C ALA A 79 -6.86 -2.19 -4.73
N ASP A 80 -7.00 -3.27 -5.51
CA ASP A 80 -6.00 -3.70 -6.49
C ASP A 80 -5.75 -2.65 -7.57
N GLY A 81 -6.79 -1.93 -7.97
CA GLY A 81 -6.69 -0.81 -8.91
C GLY A 81 -5.76 0.30 -8.41
N ILE A 82 -5.77 0.59 -7.11
CA ILE A 82 -4.90 1.59 -6.47
C ILE A 82 -3.45 1.10 -6.40
N ILE A 83 -3.23 -0.16 -6.00
CA ILE A 83 -1.87 -0.74 -5.90
C ILE A 83 -1.18 -0.81 -7.28
N THR A 84 -1.95 -1.06 -8.34
CA THR A 84 -1.41 -1.35 -9.68
C THR A 84 -0.66 -0.16 -10.28
N ASP A 85 -0.98 1.08 -9.88
CA ASP A 85 -0.29 2.29 -10.37
C ASP A 85 1.11 2.49 -9.73
N GLN A 86 1.44 1.79 -8.64
CA GLN A 86 2.73 1.90 -7.95
C GLN A 86 3.81 0.92 -8.45
N LYS A 87 3.51 0.11 -9.48
CA LYS A 87 4.39 -0.97 -10.00
C LYS A 87 5.80 -0.51 -10.38
N THR A 88 5.99 0.79 -10.64
CA THR A 88 7.29 1.40 -10.95
C THR A 88 8.33 1.23 -9.83
N PHE A 89 7.94 1.10 -8.55
CA PHE A 89 8.91 0.91 -7.46
C PHE A 89 9.41 -0.54 -7.32
N LEU A 90 8.59 -1.53 -7.71
CA LEU A 90 8.94 -2.95 -7.62
C LEU A 90 9.92 -3.38 -8.71
N GLU A 91 9.84 -2.79 -9.91
CA GLU A 91 10.77 -3.06 -11.01
C GLU A 91 12.21 -2.65 -10.62
N ASP A 92 12.39 -1.50 -9.98
CA ASP A 92 13.69 -1.01 -9.51
C ASP A 92 14.31 -1.94 -8.43
N SER A 93 13.49 -2.45 -7.50
CA SER A 93 13.98 -3.35 -6.45
C SER A 93 14.27 -4.78 -6.95
N GLN A 94 13.51 -5.28 -7.94
CA GLN A 94 13.74 -6.60 -8.55
C GLN A 94 15.00 -6.62 -9.43
N GLN A 95 15.27 -5.53 -10.15
CA GLN A 95 16.47 -5.43 -10.99
C GLN A 95 17.75 -5.44 -10.13
N SER A 96 17.78 -4.69 -9.02
CA SER A 96 18.94 -4.65 -8.12
C SER A 96 19.23 -5.99 -7.42
N THR A 97 18.18 -6.75 -7.10
CA THR A 97 18.30 -8.07 -6.47
C THR A 97 18.85 -9.09 -7.47
N SER A 98 18.32 -9.09 -8.70
CA SER A 98 18.78 -9.95 -9.80
C SER A 98 20.25 -9.73 -10.13
N GLU A 99 20.68 -8.47 -10.19
CA GLU A 99 22.09 -8.12 -10.42
C GLU A 99 23.00 -8.58 -9.28
N THR A 100 22.55 -8.44 -8.03
CA THR A 100 23.33 -8.81 -6.83
C THR A 100 23.52 -10.33 -6.74
N VAL A 101 22.47 -11.10 -7.03
CA VAL A 101 22.54 -12.56 -7.09
C VAL A 101 23.46 -13.00 -8.24
N GLY A 102 23.33 -12.41 -9.43
CA GLY A 102 24.20 -12.72 -10.57
C GLY A 102 25.68 -12.47 -10.28
N LYS A 103 26.03 -11.34 -9.66
CA LYS A 103 27.41 -11.02 -9.25
C LYS A 103 27.95 -12.01 -8.21
N SER A 104 27.12 -12.42 -7.25
CA SER A 104 27.49 -13.35 -6.18
C SER A 104 27.73 -14.77 -6.68
N ILE A 105 26.85 -15.29 -7.54
CA ILE A 105 26.99 -16.60 -8.18
C ILE A 105 28.26 -16.63 -9.04
N ASN A 106 28.49 -15.61 -9.88
CA ASN A 106 29.67 -15.56 -10.76
C ASN A 106 30.98 -15.53 -9.96
N LYS A 107 31.01 -14.81 -8.82
CA LYS A 107 32.16 -14.79 -7.90
C LYS A 107 32.41 -16.15 -7.24
N HIS A 108 31.37 -16.90 -6.88
CA HIS A 108 31.51 -18.25 -6.34
C HIS A 108 31.99 -19.25 -7.39
N LEU A 109 31.45 -19.20 -8.61
CA LEU A 109 31.87 -20.07 -9.72
C LEU A 109 33.33 -19.83 -10.13
N LYS A 110 33.80 -18.58 -10.11
CA LYS A 110 35.21 -18.23 -10.42
C LYS A 110 36.21 -18.61 -9.32
N LYS A 111 35.76 -18.80 -8.07
CA LYS A 111 36.61 -19.26 -6.96
C LYS A 111 36.73 -20.78 -6.88
N SER A 112 35.87 -21.51 -7.57
CA SER A 112 35.82 -22.99 -7.57
C SER A 112 36.54 -23.61 -8.77
N LYS A 113 37.31 -22.82 -9.52
CA LYS A 113 38.12 -23.22 -10.69
C LYS A 113 39.57 -22.90 -10.40
#